data_AF-A0A1R4EIW1-F1
#
_entry.id   AF-A0A1R4EIW1-F1
#
_cell.length_a   1.000
_cell.length_b   1.000
_cell.length_c   1.000
_cell.angle_alpha   90.00
_cell.angle_beta   90.00
_cell.angle_gamma   90.00
#
_symmetry.space_group_name_H-M   'P 1'
#
loop_
_entity.id
_entity.type
_entity.pdbx_description
1 polymer ?
#
loop_
_entity_poly.entity_id
_entity_poly.type
_entity_poly.pdbx_seq_one_letter_code
_entity_poly.pdbx_strand_id
1 'polypeptide(L)'
;MSDHSYEVQLERLQIGKNILSANSIWQPYFMAPSHSFDRNTLKALKKLGFTAITDGYGLYPYNIEGVILVPQLLSKPLKFLPFGIQTICLHTNSISDDALNYIINFIENNHYKFIDFKEAINIQPKFSSLQLFTHMGSKYSLKIIRMLRRII
;
A
#
# COMPACT_ATOMS: atom_id res chain seq x y z
N MET A 1 -4.33 -12.89 -6.95
CA MET A 1 -4.04 -12.16 -8.20
C MET A 1 -2.85 -12.79 -8.92
N SER A 2 -1.75 -13.03 -8.20
CA SER A 2 -0.47 -13.57 -8.67
C SER A 2 -0.47 -15.00 -9.22
N ASP A 3 -1.57 -15.74 -9.08
CA ASP A 3 -1.68 -17.13 -9.56
C ASP A 3 -2.36 -17.24 -10.94
N HIS A 4 -2.49 -16.11 -11.66
CA HIS A 4 -3.16 -16.04 -12.96
C HIS A 4 -2.22 -15.52 -14.04
N SER A 5 -2.50 -15.89 -15.30
CA SER A 5 -1.75 -15.39 -16.45
C SER A 5 -1.88 -13.87 -16.60
N TYR A 6 -0.94 -13.28 -17.35
CA TYR A 6 -0.95 -11.85 -17.65
C TYR A 6 -2.29 -11.39 -18.26
N GLU A 7 -2.84 -12.17 -19.18
CA GLU A 7 -4.08 -11.86 -19.90
C GLU A 7 -5.27 -11.80 -18.94
N VAL A 8 -5.39 -12.79 -18.05
CA VAL A 8 -6.46 -12.84 -17.03
C VAL A 8 -6.32 -11.70 -16.04
N GLN A 9 -5.10 -11.39 -15.59
CA GLN A 9 -4.87 -10.25 -14.69
C GLN A 9 -5.22 -8.92 -15.37
N LEU A 10 -4.82 -8.73 -16.64
CA LEU A 10 -5.11 -7.54 -17.41
C LEU A 10 -6.61 -7.34 -17.62
N GLU A 11 -7.33 -8.40 -18.01
CA GLU A 11 -8.78 -8.37 -18.19
C GLU A 11 -9.50 -7.95 -16.90
N ARG A 12 -9.18 -8.61 -15.78
CA ARG A 12 -9.80 -8.30 -14.49
C ARG A 12 -9.53 -6.87 -14.04
N LEU A 13 -8.28 -6.41 -14.20
CA LEU A 13 -7.92 -5.03 -13.87
C LEU A 13 -8.63 -4.03 -14.80
N GLN A 14 -8.79 -4.33 -16.08
CA GLN A 14 -9.52 -3.49 -17.03
C GLN A 14 -11.00 -3.40 -16.66
N ILE A 15 -11.64 -4.51 -16.29
CA ILE A 15 -13.02 -4.53 -15.81
C ILE A 15 -13.16 -3.65 -14.56
N GLY A 16 -12.28 -3.84 -13.57
CA GLY A 16 -12.28 -3.01 -12.35
C GLY A 16 -12.10 -1.52 -12.66
N LYS A 17 -11.16 -1.17 -13.54
CA LYS A 17 -10.96 0.21 -14.00
C LYS A 17 -12.22 0.78 -14.65
N ASN A 18 -12.88 0.00 -15.52
CA ASN A 18 -14.11 0.44 -16.20
C ASN A 18 -15.24 0.71 -15.20
N ILE A 19 -15.42 -0.17 -14.22
CA ILE A 19 -16.43 0.02 -13.16
C ILE A 19 -16.14 1.29 -12.36
N LEU A 20 -14.91 1.49 -11.90
CA LEU A 20 -14.54 2.68 -11.13
C LEU A 20 -14.69 3.97 -11.97
N SER A 21 -14.37 3.91 -13.27
CA SER A 21 -14.47 5.06 -14.18
C SER A 21 -15.94 5.41 -14.44
N ALA A 22 -16.80 4.42 -14.66
CA ALA A 22 -18.24 4.63 -14.83
C ALA A 22 -18.90 5.26 -13.60
N ASN A 23 -18.35 5.00 -12.41
CA ASN A 23 -18.77 5.60 -11.15
C ASN A 23 -18.04 6.91 -10.81
N SER A 24 -17.20 7.45 -11.70
CA SER A 24 -16.42 8.69 -11.49
C SER A 24 -15.51 8.67 -10.26
N ILE A 25 -15.06 7.49 -9.82
CA ILE A 25 -14.18 7.30 -8.66
C ILE A 25 -12.85 6.65 -9.01
N TRP A 26 -12.53 6.49 -10.30
CA TRP A 26 -11.26 5.93 -10.72
C TRP A 26 -10.09 6.83 -10.32
N GLN A 27 -9.04 6.20 -9.79
CA GLN A 27 -7.75 6.80 -9.48
C GLN A 27 -6.64 5.89 -10.01
N PRO A 28 -5.46 6.43 -10.37
CA PRO A 28 -4.34 5.64 -10.89
C PRO A 28 -3.57 4.89 -9.78
N TYR A 29 -4.25 4.50 -8.70
CA TYR A 29 -3.68 3.88 -7.51
C TYR A 29 -4.30 2.51 -7.28
N PHE A 30 -3.47 1.50 -7.03
CA PHE A 30 -3.90 0.11 -6.87
C PHE A 30 -3.64 -0.40 -5.46
N MET A 31 -4.64 -1.03 -4.86
CA MET A 31 -4.48 -1.79 -3.61
C MET A 31 -4.43 -3.27 -3.96
N ALA A 32 -3.37 -3.97 -3.58
CA ALA A 32 -3.19 -5.35 -3.99
C ALA A 32 -4.07 -6.29 -3.14
N PRO A 33 -4.94 -7.12 -3.77
CA PRO A 33 -5.69 -8.12 -3.03
C PRO A 33 -4.75 -9.05 -2.26
N SER A 34 -5.07 -9.28 -0.99
CA SER A 34 -4.25 -10.10 -0.08
C SER A 34 -2.79 -9.62 0.06
N HIS A 35 -2.52 -8.33 -0.17
CA HIS A 35 -1.18 -7.73 -0.13
C HIS A 35 -0.15 -8.46 -1.02
N SER A 36 -0.60 -8.95 -2.19
CA SER A 36 0.22 -9.74 -3.09
C SER A 36 0.00 -9.35 -4.55
N PHE A 37 1.12 -9.20 -5.26
CA PHE A 37 1.20 -8.91 -6.68
C PHE A 37 2.50 -9.49 -7.25
N ASP A 38 2.53 -9.74 -8.56
CA ASP A 38 3.70 -10.26 -9.28
C ASP A 38 4.10 -9.34 -10.44
N ARG A 39 5.07 -9.77 -11.25
CA ARG A 39 5.51 -9.03 -12.44
C ARG A 39 4.40 -8.88 -13.49
N ASN A 40 3.51 -9.86 -13.61
CA ASN A 40 2.38 -9.76 -14.53
C ASN A 40 1.39 -8.69 -14.04
N THR A 41 1.15 -8.60 -12.74
CA THR A 41 0.36 -7.53 -12.12
C THR A 41 0.98 -6.17 -12.45
N LEU A 42 2.29 -5.99 -12.20
CA LEU A 42 2.98 -4.72 -12.51
C LEU A 42 2.87 -4.34 -13.98
N LYS A 43 3.10 -5.28 -14.89
CA LYS A 43 2.97 -5.07 -16.35
C LYS A 43 1.55 -4.67 -16.75
N ALA A 44 0.53 -5.33 -16.18
CA ALA A 44 -0.87 -5.05 -16.48
C ALA A 44 -1.30 -3.68 -15.95
N LEU A 45 -0.91 -3.35 -14.70
CA LEU A 45 -1.15 -2.05 -14.07
C LEU A 45 -0.59 -0.90 -14.92
N LYS A 46 0.67 -1.01 -15.37
CA LYS A 46 1.28 -0.01 -16.26
C LYS A 46 0.53 0.15 -17.56
N LYS A 47 0.16 -0.96 -18.21
CA LYS A 47 -0.61 -0.94 -19.47
C LYS A 47 -1.95 -0.21 -19.30
N LEU A 48 -2.55 -0.28 -18.11
CA LEU A 48 -3.81 0.35 -17.77
C LEU A 48 -3.67 1.76 -17.18
N GLY A 49 -2.46 2.30 -17.07
CA GLY A 49 -2.21 3.67 -16.59
C GLY A 49 -2.26 3.82 -15.07
N PHE A 50 -2.09 2.75 -14.29
CA PHE A 50 -1.83 2.86 -12.86
C PHE A 50 -0.39 3.32 -12.62
N THR A 51 -0.20 4.21 -11.65
CA THR A 51 1.10 4.83 -11.34
C THR A 51 1.65 4.40 -9.99
N ALA A 52 0.80 3.95 -9.07
CA ALA A 52 1.23 3.57 -7.73
C ALA A 52 0.44 2.41 -7.12
N ILE A 53 1.07 1.72 -6.17
CA ILE A 53 0.50 0.65 -5.35
C ILE A 53 0.61 1.06 -3.87
N THR A 54 -0.45 0.86 -3.10
CA THR A 54 -0.50 1.14 -1.65
C THR A 54 0.15 0.05 -0.79
N ASP A 55 0.93 -0.87 -1.37
CA ASP A 55 1.49 -2.08 -0.72
C ASP A 55 3.02 -2.14 -0.83
N GLY A 56 3.69 -1.09 -0.38
CA GLY A 56 5.14 -0.99 -0.32
C GLY A 56 5.75 -1.47 1.00
N TYR A 57 7.01 -1.91 0.92
CA TYR A 57 7.89 -2.03 2.09
C TYR A 57 8.63 -0.70 2.37
N GLY A 58 9.30 -0.60 3.51
CA GLY A 58 10.11 0.57 3.88
C GLY A 58 9.30 1.68 4.54
N LEU A 59 9.91 2.86 4.67
CA LEU A 59 9.29 4.04 5.26
C LEU A 59 9.10 5.19 4.26
N TYR A 60 9.52 4.97 3.02
CA TYR A 60 9.40 5.93 1.93
C TYR A 60 8.95 5.22 0.66
N PRO A 61 8.21 5.91 -0.22
CA PRO A 61 7.90 5.39 -1.54
C PRO A 61 9.15 4.98 -2.30
N TYR A 62 9.03 3.97 -3.14
CA TYR A 62 10.11 3.56 -4.05
C TYR A 62 9.53 3.07 -5.38
N ASN A 63 10.29 3.21 -6.45
CA ASN A 63 9.88 2.78 -7.77
C ASN A 63 10.28 1.33 -8.01
N ILE A 64 9.34 0.51 -8.50
CA ILE A 64 9.63 -0.82 -9.06
C ILE A 64 9.09 -0.88 -10.49
N GLU A 65 9.97 -1.10 -11.45
CA GLU A 65 9.61 -1.26 -12.86
C GLU A 65 8.73 -0.12 -13.43
N GLY A 66 8.81 1.10 -12.89
CA GLY A 66 7.99 2.25 -13.30
C GLY A 66 6.67 2.43 -12.53
N VAL A 67 6.44 1.67 -11.45
CA VAL A 67 5.30 1.82 -10.54
C VAL A 67 5.80 2.20 -9.15
N ILE A 68 5.17 3.18 -8.50
CA ILE A 68 5.56 3.65 -7.18
C ILE A 68 4.88 2.80 -6.10
N LEU A 69 5.63 2.18 -5.21
CA LEU A 69 5.10 1.45 -4.06
C LEU A 69 5.16 2.36 -2.84
N VAL A 70 4.01 2.70 -2.28
CA VAL A 70 3.88 3.50 -1.07
C VAL A 70 3.79 2.57 0.15
N PRO A 71 4.56 2.81 1.22
CA PRO A 71 4.64 1.88 2.35
C PRO A 71 3.32 1.54 3.03
N GLN A 72 3.09 0.25 3.28
CA GLN A 72 1.97 -0.27 4.09
C GLN A 72 2.42 -1.48 4.91
N LEU A 73 2.93 -1.22 6.11
CA LEU A 73 3.55 -2.25 6.94
C LEU A 73 2.58 -2.87 7.95
N LEU A 74 1.59 -2.11 8.41
CA LEU A 74 0.69 -2.46 9.53
C LEU A 74 -0.76 -2.15 9.19
N SER A 75 -1.66 -2.93 9.79
CA SER A 75 -3.12 -2.77 9.68
C SER A 75 -3.70 -1.76 10.66
N LYS A 76 -2.88 -1.17 11.54
CA LYS A 76 -3.30 -0.15 12.52
C LYS A 76 -2.35 1.03 12.46
N PRO A 77 -2.84 2.26 12.72
CA PRO A 77 -1.99 3.42 12.78
C PRO A 77 -0.97 3.30 13.92
N LEU A 78 0.26 3.74 13.64
CA LEU A 78 1.30 3.88 14.65
C LEU A 78 1.08 5.18 15.42
N LYS A 79 1.09 5.12 16.76
CA LYS A 79 1.03 6.31 17.63
C LYS A 79 2.21 7.25 17.38
N PHE A 80 3.36 6.70 16.98
CA PHE A 80 4.56 7.46 16.70
C PHE A 80 5.27 6.89 15.48
N LEU A 81 5.41 7.72 14.44
CA LEU A 81 6.28 7.48 13.29
C LEU A 81 7.21 8.69 13.17
N PRO A 82 8.45 8.63 13.68
CA PRO A 82 9.33 9.81 13.76
C PRO A 82 9.77 10.33 12.39
N PHE A 83 9.71 9.49 11.35
CA PHE A 83 10.10 9.84 9.99
C PHE A 83 9.47 8.87 8.98
N GLY A 84 9.32 9.34 7.74
CA GLY A 84 8.70 8.57 6.66
C GLY A 84 7.18 8.63 6.70
N ILE A 85 6.57 7.75 5.90
CA ILE A 85 5.13 7.64 5.75
C ILE A 85 4.69 6.19 5.76
N GLN A 86 3.40 6.01 6.03
CA GLN A 86 2.75 4.72 5.99
C GLN A 86 1.28 4.91 5.64
N THR A 87 0.76 4.07 4.75
CA THR A 87 -0.69 3.89 4.56
C THR A 87 -1.20 2.81 5.50
N ILE A 88 -2.49 2.92 5.84
CA ILE A 88 -3.23 1.94 6.62
C ILE A 88 -4.36 1.39 5.76
N CYS A 89 -4.52 0.07 5.75
CA CYS A 89 -5.64 -0.59 5.09
C CYS A 89 -6.75 -0.82 6.12
N LEU A 90 -7.94 -0.25 5.87
CA LEU A 90 -9.11 -0.40 6.73
C LEU A 90 -10.14 -1.30 6.05
N HIS A 91 -10.52 -2.38 6.70
CA HIS A 91 -11.58 -3.27 6.23
C HIS A 91 -12.92 -2.84 6.84
N THR A 92 -13.54 -1.82 6.25
CA THR A 92 -14.79 -1.23 6.73
C THR A 92 -15.94 -2.23 6.88
N ASN A 93 -15.93 -3.31 6.07
CA ASN A 93 -16.97 -4.34 6.09
C ASN A 93 -16.88 -5.29 7.29
N SER A 94 -15.76 -5.29 8.01
CA SER A 94 -15.49 -6.24 9.10
C SER A 94 -14.85 -5.59 10.32
N ILE A 95 -14.87 -4.26 10.40
CA ILE A 95 -14.30 -3.53 11.52
C ILE A 95 -15.26 -3.61 12.72
N SER A 96 -14.72 -3.83 13.93
CA SER A 96 -15.51 -3.75 15.16
C SER A 96 -15.72 -2.30 15.58
N ASP A 97 -16.78 -2.04 16.35
CA ASP A 97 -17.07 -0.69 16.88
C ASP A 97 -15.89 -0.12 17.68
N ASP A 98 -15.25 -0.94 18.53
CA ASP A 98 -14.06 -0.52 19.29
C ASP A 98 -12.90 -0.10 18.37
N ALA A 99 -12.67 -0.85 17.29
CA ALA A 99 -11.61 -0.54 16.34
C ALA A 99 -11.95 0.70 15.51
N LEU A 100 -13.22 0.89 15.16
CA LEU A 100 -13.70 2.09 14.48
C LEU A 100 -13.54 3.33 15.37
N ASN A 101 -14.00 3.25 16.61
CA ASN A 101 -13.85 4.32 17.61
C ASN A 101 -12.37 4.67 17.84
N TYR A 102 -11.49 3.67 17.92
CA TYR A 102 -10.05 3.89 18.01
C TYR A 102 -9.50 4.67 16.80
N ILE A 103 -9.91 4.31 15.57
CA ILE A 103 -9.44 5.00 14.35
C ILE A 103 -9.96 6.42 14.28
N ILE A 104 -11.24 6.65 14.60
CA ILE A 104 -11.83 8.00 14.63
C ILE A 104 -11.05 8.88 15.61
N ASN A 105 -10.89 8.43 16.86
CA ASN A 105 -10.11 9.14 17.87
C ASN A 105 -8.65 9.37 17.42
N PHE A 106 -8.04 8.40 16.74
CA PHE A 106 -6.69 8.55 16.22
C PHE A 106 -6.61 9.66 15.17
N ILE A 107 -7.54 9.69 14.22
CA ILE A 107 -7.61 10.69 13.15
C ILE A 107 -7.87 12.07 13.75
N GLU A 108 -8.86 12.23 14.63
CA GLU A 108 -9.17 13.53 15.25
C GLU A 108 -7.93 14.14 15.93
N ASN A 109 -7.20 13.35 16.70
CA ASN A 109 -6.00 13.78 17.42
C ASN A 109 -4.75 13.98 16.53
N ASN A 110 -4.74 13.47 15.30
CA ASN A 110 -3.54 13.44 14.44
C ASN A 110 -3.79 13.91 13.00
N HIS A 111 -4.95 14.46 12.66
CA HIS A 111 -5.35 14.79 11.28
C HIS A 111 -4.33 15.70 10.56
N TYR A 112 -3.66 16.60 11.28
CA TYR A 112 -2.60 17.45 10.76
C TYR A 112 -1.35 16.70 10.24
N LYS A 113 -1.23 15.40 10.52
CA LYS A 113 -0.17 14.51 10.01
C LYS A 113 -0.60 13.71 8.77
N PHE A 114 -1.88 13.75 8.41
CA PHE A 114 -2.38 13.05 7.24
C PHE A 114 -2.14 13.89 5.99
N ILE A 115 -1.77 13.20 4.93
CA ILE A 115 -1.51 13.79 3.62
C ILE A 115 -2.32 13.03 2.57
N ASP A 116 -2.55 13.68 1.44
CA ASP A 116 -3.15 13.01 0.29
C ASP A 116 -2.20 11.95 -0.27
N PHE A 117 -2.78 10.87 -0.80
CA PHE A 117 -1.97 9.83 -1.44
C PHE A 117 -1.18 10.37 -2.66
N LYS A 118 -1.70 11.40 -3.33
CA LYS A 118 -1.00 12.13 -4.40
C LYS A 118 0.26 12.84 -3.91
N GLU A 119 0.26 13.34 -2.68
CA GLU A 119 1.46 13.89 -2.05
C GLU A 119 2.41 12.74 -1.65
N ALA A 120 1.86 11.69 -1.05
CA ALA A 120 2.60 10.54 -0.56
C ALA A 120 3.52 9.92 -1.62
N ILE A 121 3.06 9.76 -2.86
CA ILE A 121 3.87 9.18 -3.96
C ILE A 121 5.13 9.98 -4.31
N ASN A 122 5.19 11.27 -3.95
CA ASN A 122 6.31 12.16 -4.26
C ASN A 122 7.30 12.31 -3.10
N ILE A 123 7.01 11.73 -1.93
CA ILE A 123 7.89 11.85 -0.76
C ILE A 123 9.19 11.08 -1.00
N GLN A 124 10.30 11.75 -0.75
CA GLN A 124 11.64 11.18 -0.84
C GLN A 124 12.34 11.23 0.53
N PRO A 125 13.21 10.25 0.84
CA PRO A 125 14.02 10.31 2.04
C PRO A 125 15.08 11.41 1.92
N LYS A 126 15.43 12.04 3.04
CA LYS A 126 16.54 13.02 3.09
C LYS A 126 17.89 12.43 2.67
N PHE A 127 18.07 11.12 2.84
CA PHE A 127 19.29 10.40 2.49
C PHE A 127 18.95 9.12 1.72
N SER A 128 19.58 8.91 0.56
CA SER A 128 19.37 7.73 -0.29
C SER A 128 19.64 6.39 0.44
N SER A 129 20.67 6.35 1.28
CA SER A 129 21.00 5.17 2.10
C SER A 129 19.85 4.78 3.04
N LEU A 130 19.12 5.76 3.59
CA LEU A 130 17.99 5.52 4.48
C LEU A 130 16.84 4.79 3.76
N GLN A 131 16.64 5.04 2.45
CA GLN A 131 15.66 4.32 1.64
C GLN A 131 15.99 2.83 1.59
N LEU A 132 17.25 2.50 1.26
CA LEU A 132 17.70 1.13 1.11
C LEU A 132 17.67 0.37 2.44
N PHE A 133 18.15 1.00 3.52
CA PHE A 133 18.13 0.39 4.86
C PHE A 133 16.71 0.13 5.35
N THR A 134 15.79 1.08 5.19
CA THR A 134 14.40 0.90 5.64
C THR A 134 13.66 -0.13 4.79
N HIS A 135 13.88 -0.15 3.47
CA HIS A 135 13.32 -1.17 2.59
C HIS A 135 13.77 -2.58 2.98
N MET A 136 15.08 -2.80 3.09
CA MET A 136 15.63 -4.11 3.44
C MET A 136 15.24 -4.52 4.86
N GLY A 137 15.43 -3.63 5.83
CA GLY A 137 15.12 -3.89 7.23
C GLY A 137 13.67 -4.31 7.43
N SER A 138 12.71 -3.54 6.91
CA SER A 138 11.28 -3.85 7.03
C SER A 138 10.89 -5.15 6.31
N LYS A 139 11.43 -5.40 5.11
CA LYS A 139 11.16 -6.62 4.34
C LYS A 139 11.58 -7.88 5.10
N TYR A 140 12.78 -7.90 5.68
CA TYR A 140 13.28 -9.09 6.40
C TYR A 140 12.65 -9.24 7.78
N SER A 141 12.56 -8.15 8.56
CA SER A 141 11.97 -8.19 9.91
C SER A 141 10.51 -8.63 9.89
N LEU A 142 9.68 -8.08 8.99
CA LEU A 142 8.27 -8.50 8.86
C LEU A 142 8.15 -9.96 8.43
N LYS A 143 9.03 -10.42 7.54
CA LYS A 143 9.04 -11.84 7.12
C LYS A 143 9.35 -12.76 8.30
N ILE A 144 10.31 -12.39 9.15
CA ILE A 144 10.66 -13.14 10.36
C ILE A 144 9.50 -13.14 11.37
N ILE A 145 8.92 -11.98 11.67
CA ILE A 145 7.77 -11.87 12.60
C ILE A 145 6.59 -12.72 12.11
N ARG A 146 6.26 -12.65 10.82
CA ARG A 146 5.18 -13.45 10.21
C ARG A 146 5.48 -14.95 10.25
N MET A 147 6.74 -15.35 10.12
CA MET A 147 7.14 -16.75 10.24
C MET A 147 6.99 -17.26 11.68
N LEU A 148 7.44 -16.49 12.67
CA LEU A 148 7.33 -16.84 14.08
C LEU A 148 5.86 -16.98 14.53
N ARG A 149 4.97 -16.09 14.05
CA ARG A 149 3.52 -16.17 14.31
C ARG A 149 2.80 -17.36 13.66
N ARG A 150 3.46 -18.13 12.79
CA ARG A 150 2.90 -19.35 12.18
C ARG A 150 3.35 -20.62 12.89
N ILE A 151 4.36 -20.51 13.76
CA ILE A 151 4.98 -21.63 14.50
C ILE A 151 4.42 -21.70 15.92
N ILE A 152 3.92 -20.57 16.43
CA ILE A 152 3.18 -20.42 17.69
C ILE A 152 1.69 -20.42 17.35
#